data_AF-A0A168KNT4-F1
#
_entry.id   AF-A0A168KNT4-F1
#
_cell.length_a   1.000
_cell.length_b   1.000
_cell.length_c   1.000
_cell.angle_alpha   90.00
_cell.angle_beta   90.00
_cell.angle_gamma   90.00
#
_symmetry.space_group_name_H-M   'P 1'
#
loop_
_entity.id
_entity.type
_entity.pdbx_description
1 polymer ?
#
loop_
_entity_poly.entity_id
_entity_poly.type
_entity_poly.pdbx_seq_one_letter_code
_entity_poly.pdbx_strand_id
1 'polypeptide(L)'
;MNGIHANIARSGLHRDEKGPYDHIWELVGYLPRRKAMVDQLVRKYFDELNVVHDCVEETTFRASYDSFWNRKWGDDDLTSVDLRWLSLLFMVLAFAVLLNSSLEATIEAQRDSEKASVQFFWACRKAIVLAPTFTG
;
A
#
# COMPACT_ATOMS: atom_id res chain seq x y z
N MET A 1 41.88 -40.22 25.50
CA MET A 1 40.96 -39.46 26.36
C MET A 1 41.04 -38.00 25.92
N ASN A 2 40.30 -37.62 24.88
CA ASN A 2 38.92 -37.11 24.87
C ASN A 2 38.88 -35.57 24.92
N GLY A 3 38.41 -34.97 23.82
CA GLY A 3 38.11 -33.55 23.70
C GLY A 3 37.85 -33.12 22.26
N ILE A 4 36.81 -33.67 21.62
CA ILE A 4 36.34 -33.34 20.27
C ILE A 4 35.49 -32.07 20.29
N HIS A 5 35.71 -31.20 19.29
CA HIS A 5 34.84 -30.19 18.67
C HIS A 5 33.67 -29.58 19.46
N ALA A 6 33.67 -28.25 19.59
CA ALA A 6 32.51 -27.41 19.30
C ALA A 6 32.89 -25.91 19.30
N ASN A 7 33.56 -25.43 18.26
CA ASN A 7 33.50 -24.00 17.95
C ASN A 7 32.18 -23.76 17.22
N ILE A 8 31.11 -23.61 18.00
CA ILE A 8 29.82 -23.13 17.50
C ILE A 8 30.05 -21.71 17.03
N ALA A 9 30.13 -21.54 15.71
CA ALA A 9 29.96 -20.26 15.07
C ALA A 9 28.65 -19.66 15.58
N ARG A 10 28.74 -18.66 16.46
CA ARG A 10 27.65 -17.75 16.75
C ARG A 10 27.41 -16.90 15.51
N SER A 11 26.86 -17.50 14.46
CA SER A 11 26.05 -16.78 13.46
C SER A 11 24.70 -16.49 14.11
N GLY A 12 24.73 -15.74 15.21
CA GLY A 12 23.53 -15.21 15.84
C GLY A 12 23.00 -14.12 14.92
N LEU A 13 22.00 -14.49 14.11
CA LEU A 13 20.92 -13.65 13.62
C LEU A 13 21.36 -12.20 13.38
N HIS A 14 21.92 -11.94 12.20
CA HIS A 14 21.83 -10.61 11.61
C HIS A 14 20.34 -10.41 11.35
N ARG A 15 19.63 -9.91 12.35
CA ARG A 15 18.32 -9.30 12.17
C ARG A 15 18.62 -8.18 11.18
N ASP A 16 18.22 -8.35 9.91
CA ASP A 16 18.10 -7.24 8.98
C ASP A 16 17.12 -6.29 9.66
N GLU A 17 17.63 -5.41 10.51
CA GLU A 17 16.92 -4.27 11.05
C GLU A 17 16.75 -3.34 9.86
N LYS A 18 15.77 -3.68 9.02
CA LYS A 18 15.19 -2.80 8.03
C LYS A 18 15.09 -1.43 8.66
N GLY A 19 15.69 -0.43 8.04
CA GLY A 19 15.64 0.93 8.53
C GLY A 19 14.18 1.34 8.73
N PRO A 20 13.88 2.30 9.64
CA PRO A 20 12.51 2.74 9.91
C PRO A 20 11.73 3.17 8.65
N TYR A 21 12.46 3.51 7.59
CA TYR A 21 11.96 3.97 6.29
C TYR A 21 11.74 2.87 5.25
N ASP A 22 12.33 1.68 5.44
CA ASP A 22 12.21 0.57 4.48
C ASP A 22 10.76 0.09 4.38
N HIS A 23 10.00 0.21 5.47
CA HIS A 23 8.59 -0.14 5.49
C HIS A 23 7.73 0.83 4.68
N ILE A 24 8.08 2.12 4.63
CA ILE A 24 7.36 3.11 3.81
C ILE A 24 7.66 2.89 2.34
N TRP A 25 8.92 2.64 1.97
CA TRP A 25 9.29 2.27 0.61
C TRP A 25 8.62 0.99 0.14
N GLU A 26 8.56 -0.01 1.01
CA GLU A 26 7.85 -1.25 0.72
C GLU A 26 6.36 -0.98 0.50
N LEU A 27 5.73 -0.13 1.32
CA LEU A 27 4.34 0.29 1.14
C LEU A 27 4.13 0.97 -0.22
N VAL A 28 4.91 2.02 -0.53
CA VAL A 28 4.84 2.73 -1.82
C VAL A 28 5.08 1.77 -2.99
N GLY A 29 5.92 0.75 -2.81
CA GLY A 29 6.18 -0.30 -3.78
C GLY A 29 4.97 -1.17 -4.15
N TYR A 30 3.91 -1.21 -3.34
CA TYR A 30 2.66 -1.90 -3.69
C TYR A 30 1.80 -1.09 -4.68
N LEU A 31 2.05 0.21 -4.85
CA LEU A 31 1.31 1.00 -5.83
C LEU A 31 1.67 0.57 -7.25
N PRO A 32 0.70 0.59 -8.20
CA PRO A 32 1.01 0.41 -9.62
C PRO A 32 2.12 1.36 -10.07
N ARG A 33 3.10 0.82 -10.81
CA ARG A 33 4.27 1.60 -11.29
C ARG A 33 3.87 2.78 -12.18
N ARG A 34 2.72 2.70 -12.85
CA ARG A 34 2.18 3.75 -13.71
C ARG A 34 1.13 4.54 -12.95
N LYS A 35 1.43 5.80 -12.60
CA LYS A 35 0.48 6.72 -11.96
C LYS A 35 -0.86 6.78 -12.70
N ALA A 36 -0.84 6.78 -14.04
CA ALA A 36 -2.06 6.78 -14.85
C ALA A 36 -3.02 5.61 -14.54
N MET A 37 -2.50 4.43 -14.16
CA MET A 37 -3.34 3.32 -13.73
C MET A 37 -3.99 3.60 -12.36
N VAL A 38 -3.24 4.22 -11.45
CA VAL A 38 -3.77 4.66 -10.15
C VAL A 38 -4.84 5.73 -10.35
N ASP A 39 -4.59 6.71 -11.21
CA ASP A 39 -5.54 7.78 -11.54
C ASP A 39 -6.86 7.21 -12.06
N GLN A 40 -6.79 6.22 -12.97
CA GLN A 40 -7.95 5.54 -13.53
C GLN A 40 -8.73 4.78 -12.45
N LEU A 41 -8.05 4.02 -11.58
CA LEU A 41 -8.69 3.26 -10.52
C LEU A 41 -9.36 4.18 -9.49
N VAL A 42 -8.68 5.23 -9.05
CA VAL A 42 -9.24 6.22 -8.13
C VAL A 42 -10.48 6.88 -8.73
N ARG A 43 -10.41 7.31 -10.00
CA ARG A 43 -11.57 7.85 -10.70
C ARG A 43 -12.74 6.85 -10.72
N LYS A 44 -12.47 5.59 -11.05
CA LYS A 44 -13.49 4.54 -11.09
C LYS A 44 -14.18 4.35 -9.73
N TYR A 45 -13.42 4.37 -8.64
CA TYR A 45 -13.98 4.31 -7.30
C TYR A 45 -14.96 5.46 -7.01
N PHE A 46 -14.56 6.70 -7.30
CA PHE A 46 -15.42 7.86 -7.05
C PHE A 46 -16.65 7.88 -7.95
N ASP A 47 -16.48 7.54 -9.23
CA ASP A 47 -17.55 7.55 -10.24
C ASP A 47 -18.59 6.44 -9.99
N GLU A 48 -18.18 5.26 -9.51
CA GLU A 48 -19.08 4.08 -9.43
C GLU A 48 -19.47 3.66 -8.02
N LEU A 49 -18.59 3.85 -7.01
CA LEU A 49 -18.81 3.31 -5.67
C LEU A 49 -19.04 4.40 -4.63
N ASN A 50 -18.23 5.47 -4.63
CA ASN A 50 -18.37 6.53 -3.63
C ASN A 50 -19.67 7.32 -3.80
N VAL A 51 -20.19 7.46 -5.03
CA VAL A 51 -21.49 8.10 -5.29
C VAL A 51 -22.65 7.41 -4.57
N VAL A 52 -22.53 6.11 -4.30
CA VAL A 52 -23.57 5.31 -3.62
C VAL A 52 -23.39 5.32 -2.11
N HIS A 53 -22.15 5.27 -1.62
CA HIS A 53 -21.85 5.06 -0.21
C HIS A 53 -21.40 6.31 0.54
N ASP A 54 -20.99 7.36 -0.16
CA ASP A 54 -20.50 8.65 0.38
C ASP A 54 -19.52 8.47 1.57
N CYS A 55 -18.59 7.52 1.42
CA CYS A 55 -17.68 7.12 2.49
C CYS A 55 -16.40 7.96 2.54
N VAL A 56 -16.03 8.56 1.42
CA VAL A 56 -14.80 9.35 1.27
C VAL A 56 -15.17 10.70 0.69
N GLU A 57 -14.82 11.77 1.41
CA GLU A 57 -14.95 13.12 0.88
C GLU A 57 -13.90 13.33 -0.22
N GLU A 58 -14.36 13.52 -1.46
CA GLU A 58 -13.49 13.48 -2.63
C GLU A 58 -12.50 14.65 -2.65
N THR A 59 -12.91 15.86 -2.26
CA THR A 59 -12.06 17.06 -2.36
C THR A 59 -10.79 16.92 -1.52
N THR A 60 -10.94 16.52 -0.27
CA THR A 60 -9.86 16.30 0.70
C THR A 60 -9.00 15.12 0.29
N PHE A 61 -9.62 14.05 -0.22
CA PHE A 61 -8.88 12.91 -0.75
C PHE A 61 -7.99 13.33 -1.93
N ARG A 62 -8.53 14.10 -2.89
CA ARG A 62 -7.80 14.58 -4.08
C ARG A 62 -6.67 15.53 -3.73
N ALA A 63 -6.88 16.46 -2.80
CA ALA A 63 -5.82 17.33 -2.31
C ALA A 63 -4.65 16.54 -1.71
N SER A 64 -4.94 15.51 -0.92
CA SER A 64 -3.93 14.62 -0.35
C SER A 64 -3.25 13.75 -1.41
N TYR A 65 -4.00 13.29 -2.42
CA TYR A 65 -3.51 12.54 -3.56
C TYR A 65 -2.50 13.34 -4.39
N ASP A 66 -2.85 14.57 -4.74
CA ASP A 66 -1.95 15.45 -5.49
C ASP A 66 -0.71 15.80 -4.67
N SER A 67 -0.89 16.10 -3.38
CA SER A 67 0.23 16.31 -2.45
C SER A 67 1.18 15.12 -2.40
N PHE A 68 0.66 13.88 -2.35
CA PHE A 68 1.47 12.66 -2.35
C PHE A 68 2.29 12.47 -3.63
N TRP A 69 1.67 12.68 -4.81
CA TRP A 69 2.36 12.47 -6.09
C TRP A 69 3.29 13.61 -6.49
N ASN A 70 3.05 14.83 -6.01
CA ASN A 70 3.89 16.01 -6.30
C ASN A 70 5.15 16.08 -5.42
N ARG A 71 5.35 15.14 -4.49
CA ARG A 71 6.54 15.08 -3.64
C ARG A 71 7.81 14.90 -4.48
N LYS A 72 8.85 15.65 -4.12
CA LYS A 72 10.19 15.45 -4.65
C LYS A 72 10.87 14.35 -3.84
N TRP A 73 10.67 13.11 -4.28
CA TRP A 73 11.32 11.94 -3.71
C TRP A 73 12.85 12.14 -3.70
N GLY A 74 13.42 12.31 -2.50
CA GLY A 74 14.86 12.55 -2.27
C GLY A 74 15.18 13.87 -1.57
N ASP A 75 14.30 14.87 -1.61
CA ASP A 75 14.43 16.16 -0.90
C ASP A 75 13.36 16.28 0.20
N ASP A 76 12.17 15.71 -0.04
CA ASP A 76 11.11 15.60 0.95
C ASP A 76 11.38 14.42 1.91
N ASP A 77 11.27 14.69 3.22
CA ASP A 77 11.41 13.67 4.26
C ASP A 77 10.32 12.61 4.12
N LEU A 78 10.72 11.35 3.94
CA LEU A 78 9.83 10.21 3.79
C LEU A 78 8.96 9.99 5.04
N THR A 79 9.38 10.49 6.21
CA THR A 79 8.56 10.51 7.44
C THR A 79 7.25 11.26 7.26
N SER A 80 7.17 12.18 6.29
CA SER A 80 6.00 13.01 6.04
C SER A 80 4.88 12.27 5.31
N VAL A 81 5.07 11.02 4.87
CA VAL A 81 4.00 10.23 4.23
C VAL A 81 2.96 9.91 5.30
N ASP A 82 1.75 10.48 5.16
CA ASP A 82 0.64 10.11 6.03
C ASP A 82 0.21 8.68 5.70
N LEU A 83 0.63 7.73 6.55
CA LEU A 83 0.35 6.32 6.40
C LEU A 83 -1.14 5.98 6.54
N ARG A 84 -1.93 6.82 7.24
CA ARG A 84 -3.39 6.65 7.35
C ARG A 84 -4.06 7.03 6.05
N TRP A 85 -3.61 8.11 5.41
CA TRP A 85 -4.11 8.44 4.08
C TRP A 85 -3.66 7.40 3.04
N LEU A 86 -2.41 6.93 3.11
CA LEU A 86 -1.91 5.90 2.21
C LEU A 86 -2.68 4.58 2.35
N SER A 87 -3.09 4.22 3.57
CA SER A 87 -3.95 3.06 3.77
C SER A 87 -5.34 3.24 3.15
N LEU A 88 -5.92 4.45 3.24
CA LEU A 88 -7.17 4.77 2.57
C LEU A 88 -7.03 4.66 1.04
N LEU A 89 -5.93 5.14 0.47
CA LEU A 89 -5.64 4.96 -0.96
C LEU A 89 -5.61 3.48 -1.34
N PHE A 90 -4.94 2.62 -0.56
CA PHE A 90 -4.94 1.19 -0.82
C PHE A 90 -6.33 0.56 -0.75
N MET A 91 -7.17 0.99 0.20
CA MET A 91 -8.56 0.51 0.26
C MET A 91 -9.36 0.93 -0.97
N VAL A 92 -9.23 2.18 -1.42
CA VAL A 92 -9.82 2.69 -2.65
C VAL A 92 -9.40 1.85 -3.85
N LEU A 93 -8.10 1.53 -3.98
CA LEU A 93 -7.58 0.69 -5.06
C LEU A 93 -8.07 -0.76 -4.98
N ALA A 94 -8.22 -1.31 -3.78
CA ALA A 94 -8.74 -2.66 -3.57
C ALA A 94 -10.17 -2.81 -4.09
N PHE A 95 -11.02 -1.80 -3.89
CA PHE A 95 -12.37 -1.79 -4.47
C PHE A 95 -12.35 -1.49 -5.97
N ALA A 96 -11.58 -0.47 -6.39
CA ALA A 96 -11.53 -0.03 -7.77
C ALA A 96 -11.11 -1.14 -8.75
N VAL A 97 -10.17 -2.00 -8.35
CA VAL A 97 -9.73 -3.09 -9.24
C VAL A 97 -10.83 -4.13 -9.45
N LEU A 98 -11.65 -4.40 -8.43
CA LEU A 98 -12.82 -5.28 -8.55
C LEU A 98 -13.89 -4.68 -9.47
N LEU A 99 -14.10 -3.35 -9.39
CA LEU A 99 -14.98 -2.64 -10.31
C LEU A 99 -14.45 -2.68 -11.75
N ASN A 100 -13.13 -2.78 -11.93
CA ASN A 100 -12.50 -2.86 -13.25
C ASN A 100 -12.77 -4.19 -13.98
N SER A 101 -13.21 -5.23 -13.28
CA SER A 101 -13.68 -6.46 -13.90
C SER A 101 -15.02 -6.24 -14.61
N SER A 102 -15.04 -6.43 -15.93
CA SER A 102 -16.30 -6.46 -16.70
C SER A 102 -17.15 -7.66 -16.27
N LEU A 103 -18.48 -7.55 -16.38
CA LEU A 103 -19.40 -8.68 -16.25
C LEU A 103 -19.12 -9.79 -17.28
N GLU A 104 -18.45 -9.46 -18.38
CA GLU A 104 -18.01 -10.39 -19.43
C GLU A 104 -16.54 -10.82 -19.28
N ALA A 105 -15.88 -10.50 -18.16
CA ALA A 105 -14.50 -10.89 -17.93
C ALA A 105 -14.36 -12.42 -17.89
N THR A 106 -13.24 -12.92 -18.41
CA THR A 106 -12.91 -14.34 -18.26
C THR A 106 -12.67 -14.69 -16.78
N ILE A 107 -12.79 -15.96 -16.43
CA ILE A 107 -12.55 -16.44 -15.06
C ILE A 107 -11.12 -16.07 -14.62
N GLU A 108 -10.15 -16.12 -15.53
CA GLU A 108 -8.76 -15.75 -15.26
C GLU A 108 -8.63 -14.26 -14.96
N ALA A 109 -9.25 -13.39 -15.77
CA ALA A 109 -9.22 -11.94 -15.56
C ALA A 109 -9.90 -11.57 -14.23
N GLN A 110 -11.00 -12.23 -13.87
CA GLN A 110 -11.67 -12.04 -12.59
C GLN A 110 -10.77 -12.46 -11.43
N ARG A 111 -10.12 -13.63 -11.52
CA ARG A 111 -9.16 -14.11 -10.50
C ARG A 111 -7.98 -13.17 -10.31
N ASP A 112 -7.47 -12.59 -11.39
CA ASP A 112 -6.33 -11.66 -11.30
C ASP A 112 -6.74 -10.33 -10.67
N SER A 113 -7.97 -9.86 -10.94
CA SER A 113 -8.55 -8.72 -10.25
C SER A 113 -8.72 -8.97 -8.75
N GLU A 114 -9.24 -10.14 -8.36
CA GLU A 114 -9.37 -10.54 -6.95
C GLU A 114 -8.01 -10.62 -6.24
N LYS A 115 -7.00 -11.21 -6.89
CA LYS A 115 -5.63 -11.23 -6.35
C LYS A 115 -5.09 -9.82 -6.13
N ALA A 116 -5.27 -8.93 -7.10
CA ALA A 116 -4.83 -7.54 -6.99
C ALA A 116 -5.57 -6.80 -5.86
N SER A 117 -6.89 -7.02 -5.74
CA SER A 117 -7.70 -6.46 -4.66
C SER A 117 -7.18 -6.89 -3.28
N VAL A 118 -6.92 -8.19 -3.13
CA VAL A 118 -6.35 -8.76 -1.90
C VAL A 118 -4.98 -8.16 -1.61
N GLN A 119 -4.10 -7.99 -2.61
CA GLN A 119 -2.80 -7.35 -2.44
C GLN A 119 -2.92 -5.92 -1.90
N PHE A 120 -3.81 -5.11 -2.48
CA PHE A 120 -4.07 -3.76 -1.97
C PHE A 120 -4.66 -3.77 -0.56
N PHE A 121 -5.58 -4.68 -0.26
CA PHE A 121 -6.11 -4.84 1.08
C PHE A 121 -5.02 -5.18 2.11
N TRP A 122 -4.07 -6.06 1.77
CA TRP A 122 -2.93 -6.36 2.63
C TRP A 122 -2.02 -5.13 2.83
N ALA A 123 -1.76 -4.37 1.78
CA ALA A 123 -0.99 -3.12 1.87
C ALA A 123 -1.70 -2.08 2.75
N CYS A 124 -3.03 -1.95 2.63
CA CYS A 124 -3.86 -1.12 3.50
C CYS A 124 -3.68 -1.51 4.97
N ARG A 125 -3.85 -2.79 5.30
CA ARG A 125 -3.69 -3.31 6.67
C ARG A 125 -2.29 -3.01 7.21
N LYS A 126 -1.25 -3.23 6.40
CA LYS A 126 0.13 -2.96 6.80
C LYS A 126 0.35 -1.47 7.06
N ALA A 127 -0.18 -0.59 6.21
CA ALA A 127 -0.10 0.85 6.39
C ALA A 127 -0.82 1.33 7.66
N ILE A 128 -2.00 0.77 7.99
CA ILE A 128 -2.72 1.08 9.24
C ILE A 128 -1.91 0.65 10.48
N VAL A 129 -1.31 -0.53 10.45
CA VAL A 129 -0.51 -1.04 11.58
C VAL A 129 0.75 -0.21 11.81
N LEU A 130 1.34 0.32 10.74
CA LEU A 130 2.54 1.16 10.80
C LEU A 130 2.23 2.64 11.06
N ALA A 131 1.00 3.08 10.76
CA ALA A 131 0.59 4.43 11.05
C ALA A 131 0.72 4.69 12.56
N PRO A 132 1.36 5.80 12.97
CA PRO A 132 1.48 6.14 14.38
C PRO A 132 0.08 6.26 14.98
N THR A 133 -0.23 5.40 15.96
CA THR A 133 -1.44 5.50 16.76
C THR A 133 -1.28 6.71 17.67
N PHE A 134 -1.95 7.81 17.31
CA PHE A 134 -2.17 9.01 18.14
C PHE A 134 -1.12 9.24 19.23
N THR A 135 -0.03 9.94 18.92
CA THR A 135 0.65 10.76 19.93
C THR A 135 -0.03 12.12 19.92
N GLY A 136 -1.15 12.21 20.64
CA GLY A 136 -1.71 13.49 21.06
C GLY A 136 -0.90 14.08 22.21
#